data_AF-A0A9P1HK00-F1
#
_entry.id   AF-A0A9P1HK00-F1
#
_cell.length_a   1.000
_cell.length_b   1.000
_cell.length_c   1.000
_cell.angle_alpha   90.00
_cell.angle_beta   90.00
_cell.angle_gamma   90.00
#
_symmetry.space_group_name_H-M   'P 1'
#
loop_
_entity.id
_entity.type
_entity.pdbx_description
1 polymer ?
#
loop_
_entity_poly.entity_id
_entity_poly.type
_entity_poly.pdbx_seq_one_letter_code
_entity_poly.pdbx_strand_id
1 'polypeptide(L)'
;MRVLAVCFLSLIVICALSEAVKFCYSGTDEKYREKECGLGVDDPMILFWCQKYHCKDIDGGNLFTVRGCIYPGQDRCDAARKRCDHLNGTLDCPTCDTDLCNL
;
A
#
# COMPACT_ATOMS: atom_id res chain seq x y z
N MET A 1 -24.44 14.03 35.83
CA MET A 1 -24.79 12.97 34.85
C MET A 1 -24.86 13.45 33.40
N ARG A 2 -25.45 14.63 33.10
CA ARG A 2 -25.55 15.14 31.72
C ARG A 2 -24.20 15.36 31.00
N VAL A 3 -23.18 15.88 31.69
CA VAL A 3 -21.85 16.15 31.10
C VAL A 3 -21.10 14.87 30.75
N LEU A 4 -21.14 13.86 31.63
CA LEU A 4 -20.52 12.54 31.39
C LEU A 4 -21.12 11.82 30.18
N ALA A 5 -22.45 11.90 30.01
CA ALA A 5 -23.14 11.31 28.86
C ALA A 5 -22.74 11.98 27.54
N VAL A 6 -22.55 13.30 27.54
CA VAL A 6 -22.09 14.05 26.36
C VAL A 6 -20.65 13.68 26.01
N CYS A 7 -19.74 13.61 27.00
CA CYS A 7 -18.35 13.20 26.78
C CYS A 7 -18.25 11.77 26.19
N PHE A 8 -19.07 10.85 26.68
CA PHE A 8 -19.09 9.47 26.19
C PHE A 8 -19.60 9.40 24.75
N LEU A 9 -20.67 10.13 24.43
CA LEU A 9 -21.19 10.21 23.06
C LEU A 9 -20.16 10.81 22.09
N SER A 10 -19.46 11.87 22.49
CA SER A 10 -18.42 12.47 21.65
C SER A 10 -17.27 11.50 21.37
N LEU A 11 -16.87 10.69 22.35
CA LEU A 11 -15.80 9.70 22.17
C LEU A 11 -16.19 8.58 21.19
N ILE A 12 -17.44 8.10 21.28
CA ILE A 12 -17.96 7.10 20.35
C ILE A 12 -18.01 7.64 18.92
N VAL A 13 -18.45 8.89 18.74
CA VAL A 13 -18.47 9.54 17.42
C VAL A 13 -17.06 9.72 16.86
N ILE A 14 -16.08 10.11 17.69
CA ILE A 14 -14.68 10.26 17.25
C ILE A 14 -14.08 8.90 16.85
N CYS A 15 -14.32 7.83 17.61
CA CYS A 15 -13.86 6.49 17.25
C CYS A 15 -14.58 5.93 16.01
N ALA A 16 -15.86 6.25 15.81
CA ALA A 16 -16.59 5.82 14.62
C ALA A 16 -16.15 6.55 13.33
N LEU A 17 -15.50 7.72 13.47
CA LEU A 17 -14.93 8.49 12.38
C LEU A 17 -13.44 8.21 12.16
N SER A 18 -12.81 7.29 12.91
CA SER A 18 -11.43 6.90 12.61
C SER A 18 -11.44 5.98 11.38
N GLU A 19 -11.31 6.59 10.22
CA GLU A 19 -11.00 5.88 8.98
C GLU A 19 -9.71 5.07 9.21
N ALA A 20 -9.78 3.77 8.93
CA ALA A 20 -8.64 2.88 9.09
C ALA A 20 -7.60 3.23 8.02
N VAL A 21 -6.52 3.87 8.43
CA VAL A 21 -5.35 4.14 7.59
C VAL A 21 -4.72 2.83 7.13
N LYS A 22 -4.46 2.72 5.83
CA LYS A 22 -3.81 1.55 5.23
C LYS A 22 -2.29 1.65 5.33
N PHE A 23 -1.63 0.57 5.74
CA PHE A 23 -0.17 0.48 5.79
C PHE A 23 0.38 -0.56 4.81
N CYS A 24 1.41 -0.18 4.05
CA CYS A 24 2.14 -1.07 3.16
C CYS A 24 3.65 -0.83 3.27
N TYR A 25 4.46 -1.82 2.90
CA TYR A 25 5.87 -1.56 2.69
C TYR A 25 6.09 -0.72 1.43
N SER A 26 7.00 0.24 1.50
CA SER A 26 7.38 1.10 0.40
C SER A 26 8.90 1.27 0.32
N GLY A 27 9.44 1.07 -0.89
CA GLY A 27 10.87 1.17 -1.17
C GLY A 27 11.35 0.10 -2.14
N THR A 28 12.67 -0.02 -2.26
CA THR A 28 13.32 -0.87 -3.27
C THR A 28 14.30 -1.83 -2.60
N ASP A 29 14.29 -3.09 -3.03
CA ASP A 29 15.11 -4.19 -2.52
C ASP A 29 15.03 -4.30 -1.00
N GLU A 30 16.16 -4.19 -0.31
CA GLU A 30 16.27 -4.18 1.16
C GLU A 30 16.03 -2.79 1.78
N LYS A 31 15.90 -1.75 0.96
CA LYS A 31 15.70 -0.36 1.39
C LYS A 31 14.22 -0.01 1.36
N TYR A 32 13.40 -0.82 2.02
CA TYR A 32 11.98 -0.57 2.21
C TYR A 32 11.66 -0.22 3.67
N ARG A 33 10.56 0.50 3.85
CA ARG A 33 10.03 0.83 5.17
C ARG A 33 8.52 0.74 5.13
N GLU A 34 7.93 0.54 6.30
CA GLU A 34 6.50 0.75 6.47
C GLU A 34 6.14 2.18 6.08
N LYS A 35 5.06 2.31 5.31
CA LYS A 35 4.55 3.58 4.83
C LYS A 35 3.03 3.55 4.84
N GLU A 36 2.47 4.62 5.36
CA GLU A 36 1.06 4.95 5.25
C GLU A 36 0.68 5.25 3.78
N CYS A 37 -0.38 4.60 3.30
CA CYS A 37 -0.84 4.73 1.92
C CYS A 37 -1.78 5.92 1.67
N GLY A 38 -2.28 6.56 2.73
CA GLY A 38 -2.98 7.84 2.65
C GLY A 38 -3.70 8.24 3.94
N LEU A 39 -3.70 9.55 4.21
CA LEU A 39 -4.67 10.28 5.04
C LEU A 39 -5.66 10.91 4.05
N GLY A 40 -6.94 10.54 4.08
CA GLY A 40 -7.96 11.04 3.16
C GLY A 40 -8.16 12.55 3.29
N VAL A 41 -7.53 13.34 2.41
CA VAL A 41 -7.98 14.73 2.15
C VAL A 41 -8.85 14.81 0.89
N ASP A 42 -8.72 13.86 -0.03
CA ASP A 42 -9.49 13.88 -1.28
C ASP A 42 -10.59 12.81 -1.36
N ASP A 43 -10.51 11.73 -0.58
CA ASP A 43 -11.65 10.80 -0.38
C ASP A 43 -11.35 9.81 0.78
N PRO A 44 -12.16 9.80 1.84
CA PRO A 44 -12.03 8.88 2.97
C PRO A 44 -12.28 7.39 2.65
N MET A 45 -12.86 7.08 1.49
CA MET A 45 -13.25 5.70 1.12
C MET A 45 -12.31 5.02 0.12
N ILE A 46 -11.16 5.63 -0.19
CA ILE A 46 -10.24 5.04 -1.16
C ILE A 46 -9.52 3.85 -0.55
N LEU A 47 -9.88 2.66 -1.05
CA LEU A 47 -9.29 1.39 -0.66
C LEU A 47 -7.92 1.22 -1.30
N PHE A 48 -6.85 1.53 -0.58
CA PHE A 48 -5.49 1.24 -1.06
C PHE A 48 -5.17 -0.25 -1.00
N TRP A 49 -4.45 -0.75 -2.00
CA TRP A 49 -3.82 -2.07 -1.96
C TRP A 49 -2.32 -1.95 -1.80
N CYS A 50 -1.72 -2.98 -1.19
CA CYS A 50 -0.29 -3.13 -1.16
C CYS A 50 0.16 -3.90 -2.41
N GLN A 51 1.25 -3.45 -3.01
CA GLN A 51 1.83 -4.07 -4.19
C GLN A 51 3.31 -4.37 -3.98
N LYS A 52 3.74 -5.53 -4.49
CA LYS A 52 5.15 -5.93 -4.56
C LYS A 52 5.49 -6.25 -6.01
N TYR A 53 6.58 -5.67 -6.49
CA TYR A 53 7.10 -5.87 -7.83
C TYR A 53 8.37 -6.69 -7.71
N HIS A 54 8.47 -7.78 -8.44
CA HIS A 54 9.64 -8.63 -8.52
C HIS A 54 10.09 -8.73 -9.97
N CYS A 55 11.20 -8.10 -10.31
CA CYS A 55 11.81 -8.27 -11.61
C CYS A 55 12.86 -9.38 -11.53
N LYS A 56 12.68 -10.42 -12.35
CA LYS A 56 13.60 -11.56 -12.43
C LYS A 56 14.33 -11.55 -13.76
N ASP A 57 15.60 -11.96 -13.80
CA ASP A 57 16.28 -12.24 -15.07
C ASP A 57 15.76 -13.54 -15.71
N ILE A 58 16.34 -13.89 -16.87
CA ILE A 58 15.95 -15.10 -17.62
C ILE A 58 16.29 -16.41 -16.90
N ASP A 59 17.27 -16.38 -16.00
CA ASP A 59 17.73 -17.52 -15.20
C ASP A 59 16.99 -17.61 -13.85
N GLY A 60 16.05 -16.70 -13.60
CA GLY A 60 15.26 -16.62 -12.37
C GLY A 60 15.93 -15.88 -11.22
N GLY A 61 17.08 -15.25 -11.45
CA GLY A 61 17.76 -14.37 -10.50
C GLY A 61 16.97 -13.08 -10.25
N ASN A 62 17.01 -12.58 -9.02
CA ASN A 62 16.31 -11.34 -8.65
C ASN A 62 17.12 -10.12 -9.12
N LEU A 63 16.57 -9.35 -10.06
CA LEU A 63 17.18 -8.10 -10.53
C LEU A 63 16.86 -6.95 -9.58
N PHE A 64 15.59 -6.80 -9.22
CA PHE A 64 15.15 -5.84 -8.21
C PHE A 64 13.75 -6.17 -7.70
N THR A 65 13.48 -5.72 -6.49
CA THR A 65 12.16 -5.72 -5.87
C THR A 65 11.71 -4.28 -5.59
N VAL A 66 10.47 -3.93 -5.86
CA VAL A 66 9.90 -2.64 -5.43
C VAL A 66 8.63 -2.93 -4.62
N ARG A 67 8.31 -2.07 -3.67
CA ARG A 67 7.10 -2.16 -2.86
C ARG A 67 6.41 -0.79 -2.82
N GLY A 68 5.09 -0.79 -2.79
CA GLY A 68 4.35 0.45 -2.62
C GLY A 68 2.86 0.27 -2.46
N CYS A 69 2.21 1.42 -2.25
CA CYS A 69 0.77 1.57 -2.25
C CYS A 69 0.29 1.73 -3.69
N ILE A 70 -0.82 1.10 -4.04
CA ILE A 70 -1.48 1.30 -5.33
C ILE A 70 -2.94 1.71 -5.12
N TYR A 71 -3.38 2.64 -5.97
CA TYR A 71 -4.75 3.06 -6.06
C TYR A 71 -5.61 2.04 -6.82
N PRO A 72 -6.87 1.80 -6.41
CA PRO A 72 -7.82 1.05 -7.24
C PRO A 72 -7.92 1.68 -8.62
N GLY A 73 -7.78 0.86 -9.67
CA GLY A 73 -7.92 1.31 -11.06
C GLY A 73 -6.67 1.96 -11.68
N GLN A 74 -5.56 2.11 -10.94
CA GLN A 74 -4.26 2.35 -11.58
C GLN A 74 -3.75 1.07 -12.23
N ASP A 75 -3.10 1.22 -13.39
CA ASP A 75 -2.49 0.08 -14.06
C ASP A 75 -1.43 -0.53 -13.17
N ARG A 76 -1.67 -1.79 -12.84
CA ARG A 76 -0.83 -2.55 -11.93
C ARG A 76 0.56 -2.62 -12.56
N CYS A 77 1.59 -2.24 -11.81
CA CYS A 77 2.98 -2.56 -12.17
C CYS A 77 3.60 -1.77 -13.30
N ASP A 78 2.92 -0.76 -13.82
CA ASP A 78 3.43 0.06 -14.92
C ASP A 78 4.74 0.77 -14.59
N ALA A 79 4.87 1.28 -13.36
CA ALA A 79 6.06 2.01 -12.93
C ALA A 79 7.32 1.11 -12.94
N ALA A 80 7.18 -0.18 -12.61
CA ALA A 80 8.28 -1.13 -12.55
C ALA A 80 8.49 -1.88 -13.88
N ARG A 81 7.44 -2.03 -14.70
CA ARG A 81 7.46 -2.80 -15.94
C ARG A 81 8.48 -2.28 -16.95
N LYS A 82 8.45 -0.97 -17.25
CA LYS A 82 9.41 -0.36 -18.20
C LYS A 82 10.87 -0.62 -17.81
N ARG A 83 11.18 -0.55 -16.51
CA ARG A 83 12.53 -0.83 -16.01
C ARG A 83 12.89 -2.30 -16.11
N CYS A 84 11.94 -3.19 -15.80
CA CYS A 84 12.17 -4.63 -15.90
C CYS A 84 12.38 -5.09 -17.34
N ASP A 85 11.54 -4.60 -18.26
CA ASP A 85 11.64 -4.89 -19.69
C ASP A 85 12.99 -4.42 -20.26
N HIS A 86 13.51 -3.26 -19.81
CA HIS A 86 14.83 -2.76 -20.22
C HIS A 86 16.00 -3.66 -19.77
N LEU A 87 15.80 -4.45 -18.71
CA LEU A 87 16.79 -5.42 -18.22
C LEU A 87 16.58 -6.82 -18.83
N ASN A 88 15.70 -6.95 -19.84
CA ASN A 88 15.24 -8.24 -20.36
C ASN A 88 14.71 -9.18 -19.25
N GLY A 89 14.10 -8.59 -18.21
CA GLY A 89 13.55 -9.32 -17.09
C GLY A 89 12.09 -9.71 -17.28
N THR A 90 11.63 -10.64 -16.45
CA THR A 90 10.22 -10.99 -16.29
C THR A 90 9.68 -10.37 -15.01
N LEU A 91 8.58 -9.64 -15.13
CA LEU A 91 7.93 -8.97 -14.01
C LEU A 91 6.85 -9.87 -13.38
N ASP A 92 7.04 -10.19 -12.11
CA ASP A 92 6.00 -10.70 -11.22
C ASP A 92 5.47 -9.56 -10.34
N CYS A 93 4.17 -9.49 -10.16
CA CYS A 93 3.55 -8.34 -9.53
C CYS A 93 2.28 -8.67 -8.74
N PRO A 94 2.42 -9.35 -7.60
CA PRO A 94 1.32 -9.59 -6.69
C PRO A 94 0.82 -8.31 -6.00
N THR A 95 -0.47 -8.32 -5.72
CA THR A 95 -1.20 -7.30 -4.95
C THR A 95 -1.96 -7.96 -3.82
N CYS A 96 -2.12 -7.26 -2.71
CA CYS A 96 -2.85 -7.76 -1.54
C CYS A 96 -3.50 -6.61 -0.77
N ASP A 97 -4.52 -6.93 0.01
CA ASP A 97 -5.47 -5.99 0.63
C ASP A 97 -5.32 -5.86 2.15
N THR A 98 -4.46 -6.67 2.77
CA THR A 98 -4.17 -6.67 4.21
C THR A 98 -2.97 -5.79 4.53
N ASP A 99 -2.83 -5.31 5.77
CA ASP A 99 -1.74 -4.38 6.10
C ASP A 99 -0.40 -5.09 6.02
N LEU A 100 0.60 -4.40 5.45
CA LEU A 100 1.98 -4.87 5.34
C LEU A 100 2.13 -6.22 4.61
N CYS A 101 1.13 -6.62 3.82
CA CYS A 101 1.09 -7.93 3.16
C CYS A 101 2.06 -8.06 1.98
N ASN A 102 2.69 -6.95 1.56
CA ASN A 102 3.61 -6.90 0.43
C ASN A 102 5.08 -7.04 0.84
N LEU A 103 5.37 -7.78 1.91
CA LEU A 103 6.73 -8.10 2.36
C LEU A 103 7.52 -8.80 1.25
#